data_AF-A0A963D9J0-F1
#
_entry.id   AF-A0A963D9J0-F1
#
_cell.length_a   1.000
_cell.length_b   1.000
_cell.length_c   1.000
_cell.angle_alpha   90.00
_cell.angle_beta   90.00
_cell.angle_gamma   90.00
#
_symmetry.space_group_name_H-M   'P 1'
#
loop_
_entity.id
_entity.type
_entity.pdbx_description
1 polymer ?
#
loop_
_entity_poly.entity_id
_entity_poly.type
_entity_poly.pdbx_seq_one_letter_code
_entity_poly.pdbx_strand_id
1 'polypeptide(L)'
;GRPGATSPLPEKPAEQAAAEEELLTRLVALNAERAAEEARGQIRWLRPDYQNPGAPSTAPDASGEDKDEFAIAGTAAVAEAPAGKQAWPKSMREQVAAVRAALAAGPLSHEAIAARFKRRPAAPVLAVLDALEALGMVSREGADWRL
;
A
#
# COMPACT_ATOMS: atom_id res chain seq x y z
N GLY A 1 18.48 14.60 -29.13
CA GLY A 1 18.97 14.80 -27.74
C GLY A 1 20.39 14.29 -27.67
N ARG A 2 21.29 14.98 -26.98
CA ARG A 2 22.65 14.47 -26.79
C ARG A 2 22.58 13.17 -25.97
N PRO A 3 23.29 12.10 -26.38
CA PRO A 3 23.38 10.88 -25.57
C PRO A 3 23.95 11.25 -24.20
N GLY A 4 23.28 10.84 -23.13
CA GLY A 4 23.67 11.15 -21.75
C GLY A 4 22.52 11.43 -20.78
N ALA A 5 21.30 11.70 -21.28
CA ALA A 5 20.16 11.99 -20.40
C ALA A 5 19.58 10.73 -19.70
N THR A 6 19.70 9.55 -20.32
CA THR A 6 19.10 8.30 -19.79
C THR A 6 19.92 7.03 -20.05
N SER A 7 21.10 7.14 -20.67
CA SER A 7 21.99 5.99 -20.92
C SER A 7 23.28 6.18 -20.12
N PRO A 8 23.67 5.21 -19.26
CA PRO A 8 24.90 5.33 -18.50
C PRO A 8 26.09 5.32 -19.47
N LEU A 9 26.85 6.43 -19.51
CA LEU A 9 28.13 6.47 -20.21
C LEU A 9 29.16 5.70 -19.38
N PRO A 10 29.88 4.72 -19.95
CA PRO A 10 30.85 3.91 -19.21
C PRO A 10 32.06 4.73 -18.70
N GLU A 11 32.41 5.83 -19.36
CA GLU A 11 33.40 6.81 -18.88
C GLU A 11 32.82 8.23 -19.03
N LYS A 12 32.44 8.84 -17.91
CA LYS A 12 31.98 10.23 -17.88
C LYS A 12 33.20 11.16 -17.97
N PRO A 13 33.22 12.18 -18.84
CA PRO A 13 34.31 13.15 -18.85
C PRO A 13 34.38 13.86 -17.49
N ALA A 14 35.59 14.17 -17.01
CA ALA A 14 35.82 14.72 -15.67
C ALA A 14 35.02 16.03 -15.42
N GLU A 15 34.82 16.84 -16.45
CA GLU A 15 33.99 18.05 -16.41
C GLU A 15 32.52 17.74 -16.13
N GLN A 16 31.97 16.67 -16.74
CA GLN A 16 30.60 16.24 -16.49
C GLN A 16 30.44 15.66 -15.09
N ALA A 17 31.41 14.87 -14.61
CA ALA A 17 31.38 14.33 -13.25
C ALA A 17 31.40 15.45 -12.20
N ALA A 18 32.24 16.47 -12.38
CA ALA A 18 32.29 17.64 -11.49
C ALA A 18 30.97 18.43 -11.50
N ALA A 19 30.35 18.61 -12.68
CA ALA A 19 29.05 19.26 -12.80
C ALA A 19 27.91 18.45 -12.13
N GLU A 20 27.93 17.12 -12.26
CA GLU A 20 26.97 16.24 -11.59
C GLU A 20 27.12 16.29 -10.06
N GLU A 21 28.34 16.26 -9.53
CA GLU A 21 28.59 16.39 -8.08
C GLU A 21 28.09 17.73 -7.52
N GLU A 22 28.30 18.83 -8.27
CA GLU A 22 27.76 20.14 -7.90
C GLU A 22 26.21 20.13 -7.91
N LEU A 23 25.59 19.53 -8.93
CA LEU A 23 24.14 19.38 -9.01
C LEU A 23 23.59 18.51 -7.86
N LEU A 24 24.26 17.40 -7.53
CA LEU A 24 23.88 16.52 -6.44
C LEU A 24 23.99 17.24 -5.10
N THR A 25 25.05 18.01 -4.88
CA THR A 25 25.23 18.82 -3.66
C THR A 25 24.07 19.81 -3.47
N ARG A 26 23.70 20.53 -4.54
CA ARG A 26 22.56 21.46 -4.52
C ARG A 26 21.24 20.73 -4.29
N LEU A 27 21.05 19.57 -4.90
CA LEU A 27 19.84 18.77 -4.76
C LEU A 27 19.68 18.23 -3.33
N VAL A 28 20.77 17.77 -2.70
CA VAL A 28 20.76 17.32 -1.29
C VAL A 28 20.38 18.47 -0.37
N ALA A 29 20.89 19.68 -0.59
CA ALA A 29 20.51 20.85 0.18
C ALA A 29 19.01 21.16 0.06
N LEU A 30 18.48 21.20 -1.17
CA LEU A 30 17.04 21.41 -1.43
C LEU A 30 16.17 20.28 -0.88
N ASN A 31 16.66 19.04 -0.89
CA ASN A 31 15.95 17.91 -0.30
C ASN A 31 15.85 18.03 1.22
N ALA A 32 16.92 18.48 1.90
CA ALA A 32 16.91 18.73 3.33
C ALA A 32 15.89 19.83 3.72
N GLU A 33 15.82 20.90 2.93
CA GLU A 33 14.80 21.94 3.10
C GLU A 33 13.39 21.36 2.95
N ARG A 34 13.15 20.57 1.90
CA ARG A 34 11.87 19.90 1.66
C ARG A 34 11.51 18.94 2.80
N ALA A 35 12.45 18.12 3.28
CA ALA A 35 12.20 17.21 4.39
C ALA A 35 11.80 17.98 5.67
N ALA A 36 12.40 19.15 5.91
CA ALA A 36 12.01 20.01 7.02
C ALA A 36 10.62 20.64 6.83
N GLU A 37 10.19 20.93 5.59
CA GLU A 37 8.82 21.37 5.28
C GLU A 37 7.80 20.23 5.47
N GLU A 38 8.12 19.03 4.99
CA GLU A 38 7.25 17.85 5.12
C GLU A 38 7.10 17.43 6.59
N ALA A 39 8.16 17.52 7.40
CA ALA A 39 8.09 17.32 8.85
C ALA A 39 7.18 18.35 9.55
N ARG A 40 6.97 19.52 8.94
CA ARG A 40 6.02 20.55 9.38
C ARG A 40 4.63 20.38 8.75
N GLY A 41 4.38 19.29 8.04
CA GLY A 41 3.11 18.99 7.37
C GLY A 41 2.90 19.72 6.03
N GLN A 42 3.90 20.43 5.51
CA GLN A 42 3.81 21.17 4.26
C GLN A 42 4.33 20.34 3.10
N ILE A 43 3.43 19.70 2.33
CA ILE A 43 3.83 18.91 1.16
C ILE A 43 3.52 19.68 -0.13
N ARG A 44 4.57 20.05 -0.87
CA ARG A 44 4.44 20.74 -2.17
C ARG A 44 4.38 19.72 -3.31
N TRP A 45 3.22 19.58 -3.92
CA TRP A 45 2.95 18.65 -5.02
C TRP A 45 3.30 19.27 -6.36
N LEU A 46 3.90 18.48 -7.26
CA LEU A 46 4.14 18.89 -8.64
C LEU A 46 2.83 19.03 -9.45
N ARG A 47 1.76 18.38 -8.96
CA ARG A 47 0.39 18.40 -9.51
C ARG A 47 -0.63 18.46 -8.37
N PRO A 48 -0.85 19.66 -7.78
CA PRO A 48 -1.77 19.82 -6.65
C PRO A 48 -3.19 19.32 -6.94
N ASP A 49 -3.66 19.48 -8.19
CA ASP A 49 -5.03 19.14 -8.63
C ASP A 49 -5.41 17.65 -8.50
N TYR A 50 -4.43 16.76 -8.39
CA TYR A 50 -4.66 15.31 -8.41
C TYR A 50 -4.71 14.67 -7.02
N GLN A 51 -4.31 15.42 -6.00
CA GLN A 51 -3.88 14.81 -4.76
C GLN A 51 -4.88 14.99 -3.61
N ASN A 52 -5.71 16.04 -3.68
CA ASN A 52 -6.86 16.16 -2.79
C ASN A 52 -7.95 17.08 -3.37
N PRO A 53 -8.96 16.55 -4.09
CA PRO A 53 -10.05 17.37 -4.63
C PRO A 53 -10.97 18.01 -3.57
N GLY A 54 -10.72 17.75 -2.27
CA GLY A 54 -11.44 18.35 -1.15
C GLY A 54 -10.54 18.98 -0.06
N ALA A 55 -9.24 19.15 -0.28
CA ALA A 55 -8.39 19.85 0.68
C ALA A 55 -8.75 21.34 0.70
N PRO A 56 -8.97 21.96 1.87
CA PRO A 56 -8.88 23.39 1.97
C PRO A 56 -7.46 23.79 1.56
N SER A 57 -7.35 24.70 0.58
CA SER A 57 -6.09 25.27 0.14
C SER A 57 -5.31 25.76 1.36
N THR A 58 -4.21 25.08 1.70
CA THR A 58 -3.31 25.51 2.76
C THR A 58 -2.55 26.74 2.28
N ALA A 59 -3.20 27.89 2.37
CA ALA A 59 -2.54 29.16 2.62
C ALA A 59 -1.89 29.09 4.03
N PRO A 60 -0.80 29.84 4.28
CA PRO A 60 -0.02 29.68 5.49
C PRO A 60 -0.73 30.40 6.62
N ASP A 61 -1.54 29.68 7.39
CA ASP A 61 -1.96 30.15 8.70
C ASP A 61 -1.84 29.05 9.73
N ALA A 62 -1.29 29.48 10.86
CA ALA A 62 -0.92 28.69 12.00
C ALA A 62 -2.14 28.10 12.71
N SER A 63 -1.87 27.01 13.44
CA SER A 63 -2.71 26.36 14.45
C SER A 63 -3.58 25.22 13.92
N GLY A 64 -3.29 24.03 14.43
CA GLY A 64 -4.02 22.81 14.16
C GLY A 64 -3.13 21.62 14.46
N GLU A 65 -2.91 21.37 15.75
CA GLU A 65 -2.48 20.07 16.22
C GLU A 65 -3.51 19.03 15.78
N ASP A 66 -3.32 18.39 14.63
CA ASP A 66 -3.98 17.14 14.33
C ASP A 66 -2.92 16.06 14.20
N LYS A 67 -2.62 15.55 15.39
CA LYS A 67 -2.06 14.24 15.62
C LYS A 67 -3.10 13.23 15.08
N ASP A 68 -3.13 13.03 13.76
CA ASP A 68 -3.79 11.87 13.14
C ASP A 68 -2.95 10.63 13.44
N GLU A 69 -2.97 10.28 14.72
CA GLU A 69 -3.03 8.92 15.20
C GLU A 69 -4.09 8.24 14.34
N PHE A 70 -3.66 7.47 13.34
CA PHE A 70 -4.50 6.47 12.68
C PHE A 70 -4.91 5.47 13.77
N ALA A 71 -5.84 5.89 14.61
CA ALA A 71 -6.66 5.04 15.44
C ALA A 71 -7.38 4.15 14.44
N ILE A 72 -6.83 2.95 14.31
CA ILE A 72 -7.55 1.74 13.91
C ILE A 72 -8.74 1.57 14.86
N ALA A 73 -9.76 2.41 14.70
CA ALA A 73 -11.10 2.24 15.23
C ALA A 73 -11.75 1.11 14.43
N GLY A 74 -11.26 -0.09 14.74
CA GLY A 74 -11.61 -1.34 14.13
C GLY A 74 -11.38 -2.48 15.11
N THR A 75 -11.48 -2.24 16.42
CA THR A 75 -11.91 -3.27 17.36
C THR A 75 -13.37 -3.58 17.07
N ALA A 76 -13.61 -4.24 15.92
CA ALA A 76 -14.77 -5.08 15.76
C ALA A 76 -14.63 -6.13 16.87
N ALA A 77 -15.49 -5.99 17.87
CA ALA A 77 -15.56 -6.89 18.99
C ALA A 77 -15.43 -8.33 18.50
N VAL A 78 -14.45 -9.04 19.04
CA VAL A 78 -14.34 -10.49 18.94
C VAL A 78 -15.59 -11.05 19.62
N ALA A 79 -16.67 -11.15 18.87
CA ALA A 79 -17.80 -11.99 19.22
C ALA A 79 -17.35 -13.42 18.95
N GLU A 80 -16.65 -13.97 19.93
CA GLU A 80 -16.37 -15.39 20.01
C GLU A 80 -17.70 -16.11 20.28
N ALA A 81 -18.31 -16.70 19.24
CA ALA A 81 -19.40 -17.66 19.33
C ALA A 81 -19.57 -18.44 18.01
N PRO A 82 -20.14 -19.66 18.07
CA PRO A 82 -19.46 -20.94 18.14
C PRO A 82 -19.15 -21.53 16.74
N ALA A 83 -18.44 -22.66 16.75
CA ALA A 83 -18.05 -23.49 15.61
C ALA A 83 -19.23 -23.95 14.71
N GLY A 84 -19.77 -23.03 13.91
CA GLY A 84 -20.71 -23.28 12.84
C GLY A 84 -20.17 -22.70 11.52
N LYS A 85 -20.30 -23.44 10.42
CA LYS A 85 -19.87 -23.00 9.09
C LYS A 85 -20.45 -21.61 8.78
N GLN A 86 -19.61 -20.63 8.47
CA GLN A 86 -20.01 -19.25 8.19
C GLN A 86 -20.72 -19.16 6.83
N ALA A 87 -21.73 -18.31 6.66
CA ALA A 87 -22.30 -18.10 5.32
C ALA A 87 -21.31 -17.33 4.42
N TRP A 88 -21.22 -17.68 3.13
CA TRP A 88 -20.39 -16.93 2.18
C TRP A 88 -20.94 -15.51 2.01
N PRO A 89 -20.14 -14.45 2.28
CA PRO A 89 -20.60 -13.08 2.13
C PRO A 89 -20.93 -12.72 0.67
N LYS A 90 -21.87 -11.82 0.45
CA LYS A 90 -22.25 -11.36 -0.91
C LYS A 90 -21.41 -10.17 -1.39
N SER A 91 -20.92 -9.34 -0.48
CA SER A 91 -20.12 -8.18 -0.84
C SER A 91 -18.65 -8.56 -1.04
N MET A 92 -17.99 -7.97 -2.04
CA MET A 92 -16.58 -8.26 -2.33
C MET A 92 -15.67 -7.91 -1.14
N ARG A 93 -15.94 -6.80 -0.44
CA ARG A 93 -15.18 -6.36 0.73
C ARG A 93 -15.21 -7.41 1.85
N GLU A 94 -16.38 -7.95 2.16
CA GLU A 94 -16.52 -8.97 3.20
C GLU A 94 -15.92 -10.31 2.78
N GLN A 95 -16.00 -10.67 1.48
CA GLN A 95 -15.34 -11.87 0.95
C GLN A 95 -13.82 -11.81 1.14
N VAL A 96 -13.20 -10.68 0.78
CA VAL A 96 -11.76 -10.44 1.00
C VAL A 96 -11.42 -10.50 2.49
N ALA A 97 -12.19 -9.82 3.34
CA ALA A 97 -11.97 -9.85 4.79
C ALA A 97 -12.04 -11.27 5.36
N ALA A 98 -13.02 -12.06 4.93
CA ALA A 98 -13.20 -13.44 5.39
C ALA A 98 -12.08 -14.38 4.93
N VAL A 99 -11.60 -14.24 3.68
CA VAL A 99 -10.46 -15.03 3.16
C VAL A 99 -9.16 -14.65 3.89
N ARG A 100 -8.89 -13.36 4.08
CA ARG A 100 -7.72 -12.89 4.84
C ARG A 100 -7.74 -13.35 6.30
N ALA A 101 -8.90 -13.28 6.95
CA ALA A 101 -9.07 -13.80 8.31
C ALA A 101 -8.80 -15.30 8.40
N ALA A 102 -9.17 -16.07 7.37
CA ALA A 102 -8.85 -17.51 7.31
C ALA A 102 -7.35 -17.76 7.18
N LEU A 103 -6.63 -16.95 6.38
CA LEU A 103 -5.18 -17.05 6.15
C LEU A 103 -4.32 -16.51 7.30
N ALA A 104 -4.89 -15.66 8.18
CA ALA A 104 -4.16 -15.10 9.33
C ALA A 104 -3.64 -16.18 10.31
N ALA A 105 -4.26 -17.37 10.32
CA ALA A 105 -3.86 -18.49 11.16
C ALA A 105 -2.70 -19.33 10.57
N GLY A 106 -2.32 -19.11 9.31
CA GLY A 106 -1.25 -19.85 8.63
C GLY A 106 -1.60 -20.25 7.19
N PRO A 107 -0.66 -20.90 6.48
CA PRO A 107 -0.86 -21.33 5.11
C PRO A 107 -2.02 -22.33 5.00
N LEU A 108 -2.95 -22.09 4.07
CA LEU A 108 -4.11 -22.93 3.85
C LEU A 108 -4.42 -23.09 2.37
N SER A 109 -4.82 -24.30 1.97
CA SER A 109 -5.36 -24.54 0.64
C SER A 109 -6.72 -23.87 0.45
N HIS A 110 -7.04 -23.51 -0.79
CA HIS A 110 -8.32 -22.89 -1.14
C HIS A 110 -9.53 -23.79 -0.77
N GLU A 111 -9.39 -25.12 -0.85
CA GLU A 111 -10.41 -26.07 -0.40
C GLU A 111 -10.62 -26.04 1.12
N ALA A 112 -9.53 -25.91 1.89
CA ALA A 112 -9.59 -25.78 3.34
C ALA A 112 -10.27 -24.48 3.76
N ILE A 113 -10.03 -23.38 3.03
CA ILE A 113 -10.73 -22.11 3.22
C ILE A 113 -12.23 -22.27 2.88
N ALA A 114 -12.56 -22.86 1.73
CA ALA A 114 -13.96 -23.08 1.34
C ALA A 114 -14.74 -23.99 2.31
N ALA A 115 -14.08 -24.95 2.96
CA ALA A 115 -14.69 -25.84 3.95
C ALA A 115 -15.21 -25.13 5.20
N ARG A 116 -14.68 -23.94 5.52
CA ARG A 116 -15.14 -23.09 6.64
C ARG A 116 -16.49 -22.43 6.37
N PHE A 117 -16.92 -22.36 5.10
CA PHE A 117 -18.16 -21.72 4.71
C PHE A 117 -19.28 -22.72 4.39
N LYS A 118 -20.53 -22.29 4.58
CA LYS A 118 -21.72 -23.03 4.14
C LYS A 118 -21.68 -23.20 2.63
N ARG A 119 -22.09 -24.38 2.15
CA ARG A 119 -22.15 -24.75 0.72
C ARG A 119 -20.80 -24.79 -0.01
N ARG A 120 -19.66 -24.72 0.71
CA ARG A 120 -18.30 -24.87 0.16
C ARG A 120 -18.09 -24.09 -1.15
N PRO A 121 -18.06 -22.75 -1.10
CA PRO A 121 -17.92 -21.88 -2.26
C PRO A 121 -16.48 -21.92 -2.82
N ALA A 122 -16.03 -23.05 -3.36
CA ALA A 122 -14.65 -23.23 -3.83
C ALA A 122 -14.27 -22.27 -4.96
N ALA A 123 -15.13 -22.12 -5.98
CA ALA A 123 -14.86 -21.23 -7.11
C ALA A 123 -14.83 -19.73 -6.69
N PRO A 124 -15.80 -19.21 -5.90
CA PRO A 124 -15.71 -17.85 -5.37
C PRO A 124 -14.48 -17.59 -4.49
N VAL A 125 -14.10 -18.55 -3.64
CA VAL A 125 -12.89 -18.43 -2.79
C VAL A 125 -11.64 -18.34 -3.66
N LEU A 126 -11.53 -19.19 -4.69
CA LEU A 126 -10.41 -19.17 -5.61
C LEU A 126 -10.32 -17.83 -6.37
N ALA A 127 -11.46 -17.33 -6.89
CA ALA A 127 -11.49 -16.04 -7.57
C ALA A 127 -11.03 -14.86 -6.68
N VAL A 128 -11.33 -14.90 -5.37
CA VAL A 128 -10.83 -13.91 -4.41
C VAL A 128 -9.33 -14.08 -4.18
N LEU A 129 -8.84 -15.32 -4.03
CA LEU A 129 -7.41 -15.59 -3.85
C LEU A 129 -6.59 -15.16 -5.07
N ASP A 130 -7.04 -15.46 -6.28
CA ASP A 130 -6.39 -15.04 -7.54
C ASP A 130 -6.32 -13.51 -7.63
N ALA A 131 -7.39 -12.80 -7.25
CA ALA A 131 -7.39 -11.34 -7.22
C ALA A 131 -6.43 -10.78 -6.16
N LEU A 132 -6.35 -11.40 -4.99
CA LEU A 132 -5.40 -11.00 -3.94
C LEU A 132 -3.94 -11.27 -4.34
N GLU A 133 -3.68 -12.34 -5.08
CA GLU A 133 -2.35 -12.67 -5.61
C GLU A 133 -1.91 -11.66 -6.67
N ALA A 134 -2.80 -11.32 -7.60
CA ALA A 134 -2.55 -10.28 -8.60
C ALA A 134 -2.25 -8.91 -7.97
N LEU A 135 -2.80 -8.64 -6.78
CA LEU A 135 -2.53 -7.43 -6.00
C LEU A 135 -1.31 -7.55 -5.07
N GLY A 136 -0.64 -8.71 -5.03
CA GLY A 136 0.52 -8.96 -4.17
C GLY A 136 0.20 -9.04 -2.67
N MET A 137 -1.07 -9.25 -2.30
CA MET A 137 -1.52 -9.34 -0.90
C MET A 137 -1.50 -10.75 -0.32
N VAL A 138 -1.44 -11.76 -1.18
CA VAL A 138 -1.25 -13.17 -0.83
C VAL A 138 -0.27 -13.78 -1.83
N SER A 139 0.41 -14.85 -1.42
CA SER A 139 1.25 -15.65 -2.32
C SER A 139 0.89 -17.13 -2.24
N ARG A 140 1.07 -17.83 -3.35
CA ARG A 140 0.84 -19.27 -3.46
C ARG A 140 2.13 -20.04 -3.22
N GLU A 141 2.16 -20.87 -2.18
CA GLU A 141 3.22 -21.84 -1.90
C GLU A 141 2.71 -23.25 -2.23
N GLY A 142 2.95 -23.69 -3.46
CA GLY A 142 2.45 -24.99 -3.93
C GLY A 142 0.92 -25.01 -4.02
N ALA A 143 0.27 -25.79 -3.16
CA ALA A 143 -1.19 -25.90 -3.06
C ALA A 143 -1.80 -24.97 -2.00
N ASP A 144 -0.97 -24.34 -1.17
CA ASP A 144 -1.37 -23.52 -0.06
C ASP A 144 -1.21 -22.03 -0.38
N TRP A 145 -2.06 -21.23 0.23
CA TRP A 145 -2.05 -19.77 0.13
C TRP A 145 -1.58 -19.18 1.46
N ARG A 146 -0.75 -18.15 1.41
CA ARG A 146 -0.29 -17.38 2.57
C ARG A 146 -0.46 -15.88 2.34
N LEU A 147 -0.57 -15.10 3.40
CA LEU A 147 -0.46 -13.64 3.35
C LEU A 147 0.96 -13.21 2.96
#